data_AF-A0A959EJ87-F1
#
_entry.id   AF-A0A959EJ87-F1
#
_cell.length_a   1.000
_cell.length_b   1.000
_cell.length_c   1.000
_cell.angle_alpha   90.00
_cell.angle_beta   90.00
_cell.angle_gamma   90.00
#
_symmetry.space_group_name_H-M   'P 1'
#
loop_
_entity.id
_entity.type
_entity.pdbx_description
1 polymer ?
#
loop_
_entity_poly.entity_id
_entity_poly.type
_entity_poly.pdbx_seq_one_letter_code
_entity_poly.pdbx_strand_id
1 'polypeptide(L)'
;MKKPCLPLLYQLLLLSLPLFFSPDAMALNLNWTGVEDDQWSNAANWDQNAVPGPADDVFIPGGTPNQPEVSGNQAARSVRIKPGGKLTIAIGASLTLDGAPASALINGGEVENRGTILAQNTGNTAIQNRNLFTSTGSVQVVNSGNAGIRNITAAADFNNGGTINLTGGIA
;
A
#
# COMPACT_ATOMS: atom_id res chain seq x y z
N MET A 1 43.81 65.66 -0.02
CA MET A 1 42.58 65.12 -0.66
C MET A 1 42.87 63.69 -1.13
N LYS A 2 42.43 62.67 -0.38
CA LYS A 2 42.51 61.26 -0.75
C LYS A 2 41.11 60.78 -1.10
N LYS A 3 40.90 60.25 -2.30
CA LYS A 3 39.65 59.57 -2.70
C LYS A 3 39.61 58.20 -2.02
N PRO A 4 38.58 57.84 -1.23
CA PRO A 4 38.44 56.46 -0.78
C PRO A 4 37.79 55.61 -1.88
N CYS A 5 38.48 54.53 -2.24
CA CYS A 5 37.95 53.44 -3.06
C CYS A 5 37.16 52.51 -2.12
N LEU A 6 35.86 52.36 -2.32
CA LEU A 6 35.10 51.26 -1.72
C LEU A 6 34.20 50.63 -2.78
N PRO A 7 34.55 49.46 -3.31
CA PRO A 7 33.57 48.60 -3.95
C PRO A 7 33.38 47.29 -3.18
N LEU A 8 32.25 46.64 -3.49
CA LEU A 8 31.81 45.33 -3.03
C LEU A 8 30.92 45.29 -1.76
N LEU A 9 29.85 46.08 -1.81
CA LEU A 9 28.54 45.59 -1.39
C LEU A 9 28.17 44.37 -2.26
N TYR A 10 27.59 43.32 -1.65
CA TYR A 10 27.16 42.02 -2.23
C TYR A 10 28.25 40.98 -2.50
N GLN A 11 28.30 39.91 -1.68
CA GLN A 11 28.18 38.50 -2.10
C GLN A 11 28.60 37.49 -1.01
N LEU A 12 28.07 37.58 0.21
CA LEU A 12 28.12 36.46 1.16
C LEU A 12 26.85 36.44 2.02
N LEU A 13 25.71 36.33 1.34
CA LEU A 13 24.53 35.73 1.94
C LEU A 13 24.67 34.22 1.68
N LEU A 14 25.26 33.49 2.62
CA LEU A 14 25.19 32.02 2.61
C LEU A 14 23.71 31.67 2.74
N LEU A 15 23.09 31.27 1.64
CA LEU A 15 21.82 30.54 1.65
C LEU A 15 22.05 29.30 2.52
N SER A 16 21.62 29.35 3.78
CA SER A 16 21.38 28.15 4.56
C SER A 16 20.15 27.49 3.93
N LEU A 17 20.37 26.71 2.86
CA LEU A 17 19.36 25.78 2.39
C LEU A 17 19.16 24.79 3.55
N PRO A 18 18.01 24.75 4.22
CA PRO A 18 17.71 23.60 5.05
C PRO A 18 17.69 22.44 4.07
N LEU A 19 18.66 21.53 4.19
CA LEU A 19 18.49 20.18 3.66
C LEU A 19 17.28 19.63 4.43
N PHE A 20 16.08 19.88 3.91
CA PHE A 20 14.94 19.01 4.15
C PHE A 20 15.31 17.70 3.49
N PHE A 21 16.15 16.91 4.16
CA PHE A 21 16.17 15.49 3.98
C PHE A 21 14.78 15.06 4.44
N SER A 22 13.81 15.00 3.53
CA SER A 22 12.71 14.08 3.75
C SER A 22 13.41 12.74 3.93
N PRO A 23 13.36 12.08 5.11
CA PRO A 23 13.75 10.70 5.15
C PRO A 23 12.85 10.02 4.13
N ASP A 24 13.42 9.62 2.98
CA ASP A 24 12.77 8.60 2.17
C ASP A 24 12.49 7.48 3.16
N ALA A 25 11.20 7.25 3.44
CA ALA A 25 10.81 6.18 4.31
C ALA A 25 11.42 4.91 3.70
N MET A 26 12.37 4.32 4.42
CA MET A 26 13.05 3.12 3.97
C MET A 26 11.98 2.05 3.73
N ALA A 27 11.88 1.53 2.51
CA ALA A 27 10.92 0.48 2.19
C ALA A 27 11.23 -0.77 3.03
N LEU A 28 10.26 -1.20 3.81
CA LEU A 28 10.33 -2.41 4.63
C LEU A 28 9.50 -3.53 4.02
N ASN A 29 9.84 -4.76 4.42
CA ASN A 29 9.01 -5.94 4.24
C ASN A 29 8.42 -6.30 5.61
N LEU A 30 7.13 -6.05 5.81
CA LEU A 30 6.47 -6.22 7.11
C LEU A 30 5.61 -7.49 7.09
N ASN A 31 5.85 -8.37 8.06
CA ASN A 31 5.05 -9.58 8.25
C ASN A 31 4.04 -9.36 9.36
N TRP A 32 2.78 -9.69 9.08
CA TRP A 32 1.74 -9.73 10.09
C TRP A 32 1.98 -10.90 11.06
N THR A 33 2.02 -10.58 12.36
CA THR A 33 2.11 -11.55 13.45
C THR A 33 0.75 -11.77 14.11
N GLY A 34 -0.06 -10.71 14.23
CA GLY A 34 -1.40 -10.73 14.82
C GLY A 34 -1.44 -11.22 16.26
N VAL A 35 -0.35 -11.00 17.01
CA VAL A 35 -0.20 -11.51 18.39
C VAL A 35 -1.04 -10.72 19.38
N GLU A 36 -1.18 -9.41 19.19
CA GLU A 36 -1.90 -8.55 20.13
C GLU A 36 -3.40 -8.51 19.83
N ASP A 37 -3.76 -8.19 18.58
CA ASP A 37 -5.15 -8.09 18.13
C ASP A 37 -5.24 -8.20 16.59
N ASP A 38 -6.39 -7.86 16.02
CA ASP A 38 -6.65 -7.84 14.57
C ASP A 38 -6.39 -6.49 13.90
N GLN A 39 -6.05 -5.43 14.64
CA GLN A 39 -6.00 -4.07 14.10
C GLN A 39 -4.73 -3.84 13.28
N TRP A 40 -4.88 -3.59 11.97
CA TRP A 40 -3.77 -3.25 11.07
C TRP A 40 -2.88 -2.12 11.62
N SER A 41 -3.51 -1.13 12.27
CA SER A 41 -2.87 0.06 12.80
C SER A 41 -2.09 -0.17 14.11
N ASN A 42 -2.19 -1.35 14.72
CA ASN A 42 -1.43 -1.67 15.92
C ASN A 42 -0.04 -2.17 15.53
N ALA A 43 1.00 -1.37 15.79
CA ALA A 43 2.38 -1.67 15.47
C ALA A 43 2.86 -3.02 16.04
N ALA A 44 2.34 -3.42 17.21
CA ALA A 44 2.73 -4.66 17.87
C ALA A 44 2.24 -5.94 17.16
N ASN A 45 1.33 -5.81 16.19
CA ASN A 45 0.94 -6.92 15.30
C ASN A 45 1.89 -7.12 14.11
N TRP A 46 2.96 -6.33 14.00
CA TRP A 46 3.94 -6.40 12.93
C TRP A 46 5.30 -6.84 13.47
N ASP A 47 6.00 -7.69 12.72
CA ASP A 47 7.29 -8.28 13.10
C ASP A 47 8.40 -7.26 13.42
N GLN A 48 8.32 -6.06 12.86
CA GLN A 48 9.27 -4.97 13.11
C GLN A 48 8.72 -3.87 14.02
N ASN A 49 7.59 -4.12 14.69
CA ASN A 49 6.89 -3.15 15.54
C ASN A 49 6.63 -1.81 14.82
N ALA A 50 6.21 -1.89 13.55
CA ALA A 50 5.97 -0.74 12.69
C ALA A 50 4.75 -1.00 11.80
N VAL A 51 3.85 -0.01 11.73
CA VAL A 51 2.68 -0.06 10.83
C VAL A 51 3.13 0.21 9.40
N PRO A 52 2.70 -0.58 8.40
CA PRO A 52 3.06 -0.35 7.01
C PRO A 52 2.66 1.04 6.51
N GLY A 53 3.57 1.67 5.78
CA GLY A 53 3.34 2.87 4.99
C GLY A 53 3.43 2.64 3.48
N PRO A 54 3.25 3.69 2.66
CA PRO A 54 3.13 3.57 1.20
C PRO A 54 4.31 2.95 0.45
N ALA A 55 5.50 2.90 1.07
CA ALA A 55 6.70 2.33 0.48
C ALA A 55 6.88 0.83 0.81
N ASP A 56 6.10 0.29 1.74
CA ASP A 56 6.34 -1.01 2.36
C ASP A 56 5.57 -2.14 1.67
N ASP A 57 6.20 -3.32 1.61
CA ASP A 57 5.53 -4.54 1.18
C ASP A 57 5.04 -5.34 2.38
N VAL A 58 3.76 -5.70 2.35
CA VAL A 58 3.08 -6.40 3.43
C VAL A 58 2.90 -7.88 3.10
N PHE A 59 3.15 -8.73 4.09
CA PHE A 59 2.99 -10.18 4.00
C PHE A 59 2.06 -10.66 5.13
N ILE A 60 0.95 -11.29 4.76
CA ILE A 60 -0.05 -11.81 5.70
C ILE A 60 0.00 -13.34 5.65
N PRO A 61 0.60 -14.02 6.64
CA PRO A 61 0.62 -15.47 6.72
C PRO A 61 -0.72 -16.05 7.18
N GLY A 62 -0.97 -17.31 6.85
CA GLY A 62 -2.01 -18.10 7.50
C GLY A 62 -1.58 -18.57 8.89
N GLY A 63 -2.55 -18.86 9.75
CA GLY A 63 -2.32 -19.46 11.07
C GLY A 63 -1.83 -18.51 12.16
N THR A 64 -1.90 -17.20 11.95
CA THR A 64 -1.71 -16.21 13.03
C THR A 64 -2.91 -16.22 13.98
N PRO A 65 -2.73 -15.84 15.26
CA PRO A 65 -3.83 -15.83 16.24
C PRO A 65 -4.99 -14.95 15.80
N ASN A 66 -4.66 -13.78 15.25
CA ASN A 66 -5.61 -12.83 14.66
C ASN A 66 -5.20 -12.52 13.22
N GLN A 67 -6.18 -12.33 12.33
CA GLN A 67 -5.94 -11.90 10.94
C GLN A 67 -6.28 -10.41 10.80
N PRO A 68 -5.55 -9.65 9.96
CA PRO A 68 -5.64 -8.20 9.95
C PRO A 68 -6.99 -7.67 9.44
N GLU A 69 -7.52 -6.68 10.15
CA GLU A 69 -8.59 -5.79 9.76
C GLU A 69 -8.08 -4.36 9.58
N VAL A 70 -8.37 -3.78 8.42
CA VAL A 70 -8.19 -2.35 8.13
C VAL A 70 -9.47 -1.62 8.52
N SER A 71 -9.41 -0.85 9.61
CA SER A 71 -10.53 -0.10 10.19
C SER A 71 -10.50 1.42 9.94
N GLY A 72 -9.46 1.91 9.25
CA GLY A 72 -9.27 3.31 8.88
C GLY A 72 -8.58 3.47 7.52
N ASN A 73 -7.95 4.62 7.27
CA ASN A 73 -7.19 4.85 6.04
C ASN A 73 -5.77 4.31 6.23
N GLN A 74 -5.41 3.31 5.44
CA GLN A 74 -4.09 2.67 5.46
C GLN A 74 -3.49 2.69 4.06
N ALA A 75 -2.15 2.63 3.99
CA ALA A 75 -1.42 2.59 2.75
C ALA A 75 -0.27 1.58 2.83
N ALA A 76 -0.03 0.89 1.72
CA ALA A 76 1.14 0.03 1.53
C ALA A 76 1.59 0.14 0.07
N ARG A 77 2.80 -0.31 -0.25
CA ARG A 77 3.20 -0.49 -1.66
C ARG A 77 2.51 -1.71 -2.25
N SER A 78 2.58 -2.84 -1.56
CA SER A 78 1.90 -4.07 -1.97
C SER A 78 1.48 -4.93 -0.78
N VAL A 79 0.51 -5.81 -1.02
CA VAL A 79 0.03 -6.80 -0.05
C VAL A 79 0.06 -8.19 -0.68
N ARG A 80 0.67 -9.14 0.03
CA ARG A 80 0.71 -10.57 -0.31
C ARG A 80 0.09 -11.37 0.82
N ILE A 81 -1.11 -11.90 0.55
CA ILE A 81 -1.79 -12.82 1.46
C ILE A 81 -1.37 -14.24 1.07
N LYS A 82 -0.76 -14.96 2.01
CA LYS A 82 -0.34 -16.34 1.82
C LYS A 82 -1.53 -17.29 2.01
N PRO A 83 -1.45 -18.55 1.53
CA PRO A 83 -2.48 -19.55 1.81
C PRO A 83 -2.84 -19.63 3.29
N GLY A 84 -4.13 -19.65 3.60
CA GLY A 84 -4.68 -19.63 4.96
C GLY A 84 -4.69 -18.27 5.66
N GLY A 85 -4.12 -17.23 5.05
CA GLY A 85 -4.22 -15.85 5.53
C GLY A 85 -5.55 -15.20 5.15
N LYS A 86 -5.97 -14.16 5.88
CA LYS A 86 -7.16 -13.37 5.57
C LYS A 86 -6.86 -11.87 5.72
N LEU A 87 -7.44 -11.04 4.86
CA LEU A 87 -7.45 -9.59 5.02
C LEU A 87 -8.89 -9.08 4.96
N THR A 88 -9.28 -8.32 5.98
CA THR A 88 -10.59 -7.64 6.03
C THR A 88 -10.40 -6.13 5.86
N ILE A 89 -11.19 -5.50 5.00
CA ILE A 89 -11.32 -4.04 4.93
C ILE A 89 -12.71 -3.67 5.45
N ALA A 90 -12.76 -2.99 6.59
CA ALA A 90 -14.02 -2.64 7.25
C ALA A 90 -14.83 -1.59 6.47
N ILE A 91 -16.12 -1.47 6.80
CA ILE A 91 -16.99 -0.45 6.20
C ILE A 91 -16.43 0.95 6.51
N GLY A 92 -16.34 1.80 5.48
CA GLY A 92 -15.83 3.16 5.59
C GLY A 92 -14.30 3.26 5.67
N ALA A 93 -13.59 2.14 5.77
CA ALA A 93 -12.14 2.09 5.76
C ALA A 93 -11.58 2.07 4.33
N SER A 94 -10.29 2.37 4.18
CA SER A 94 -9.62 2.31 2.89
C SER A 94 -8.20 1.74 2.98
N LEU A 95 -7.84 0.93 1.98
CA LEU A 95 -6.48 0.46 1.76
C LEU A 95 -6.00 0.95 0.39
N THR A 96 -5.01 1.82 0.39
CA THR A 96 -4.34 2.30 -0.83
C THR A 96 -3.07 1.51 -1.06
N LEU A 97 -2.92 0.96 -2.26
CA LEU A 97 -1.76 0.23 -2.73
C LEU A 97 -1.18 0.97 -3.92
N ASP A 98 0.01 1.55 -3.78
CA ASP A 98 0.58 2.47 -4.78
C ASP A 98 2.01 2.07 -5.16
N GLY A 99 2.32 2.15 -6.45
CA GLY A 99 3.69 2.03 -6.95
C GLY A 99 4.28 0.62 -6.90
N ALA A 100 3.45 -0.42 -6.77
CA ALA A 100 3.93 -1.80 -6.79
C ALA A 100 4.60 -2.13 -8.14
N PRO A 101 5.87 -2.57 -8.17
CA PRO A 101 6.57 -2.83 -9.43
C PRO A 101 6.02 -4.04 -10.21
N ALA A 102 5.21 -4.89 -9.56
CA ALA A 102 4.60 -6.06 -10.19
C ALA A 102 3.09 -6.13 -9.93
N SER A 103 2.69 -6.54 -8.72
CA SER A 103 1.27 -6.62 -8.33
C SER A 103 1.07 -5.93 -7.00
N ALA A 104 0.04 -5.08 -6.94
CA ALA A 104 -0.35 -4.36 -5.73
C ALA A 104 -0.96 -5.32 -4.71
N LEU A 105 -1.88 -6.19 -5.14
CA LEU A 105 -2.48 -7.21 -4.28
C LEU A 105 -2.32 -8.61 -4.89
N ILE A 106 -1.76 -9.54 -4.11
CA ILE A 106 -1.79 -10.96 -4.43
C ILE A 106 -2.54 -11.68 -3.32
N ASN A 107 -3.75 -12.13 -3.64
CA ASN A 107 -4.58 -12.90 -2.72
C ASN A 107 -4.36 -14.41 -2.91
N GLY A 108 -3.53 -15.01 -2.05
CA GLY A 108 -3.40 -16.46 -1.92
C GLY A 108 -4.30 -17.09 -0.85
N GLY A 109 -5.04 -16.28 -0.09
CA GLY A 109 -5.90 -16.69 1.02
C GLY A 109 -7.32 -16.16 0.82
N GLU A 110 -7.80 -15.36 1.76
CA GLU A 110 -9.11 -14.70 1.66
C GLU A 110 -8.97 -13.17 1.72
N VAL A 111 -9.73 -12.47 0.88
CA VAL A 111 -9.97 -11.03 1.02
C VAL A 111 -11.46 -10.79 1.21
N GLU A 112 -11.81 -10.04 2.25
CA GLU A 112 -13.14 -9.52 2.49
C GLU A 112 -13.10 -7.99 2.46
N ASN A 113 -13.62 -7.39 1.38
CA ASN A 113 -13.67 -5.94 1.22
C ASN A 113 -15.08 -5.39 1.44
N ARG A 114 -15.29 -4.68 2.54
CA ARG A 114 -16.51 -3.91 2.82
C ARG A 114 -16.28 -2.39 2.75
N GLY A 115 -15.03 -1.97 2.58
CA GLY A 115 -14.60 -0.57 2.45
C GLY A 115 -14.14 -0.24 1.04
N THR A 116 -12.97 0.37 0.91
CA THR A 116 -12.35 0.66 -0.40
C THR A 116 -10.96 0.04 -0.50
N ILE A 117 -10.72 -0.70 -1.58
CA ILE A 117 -9.37 -1.05 -2.02
C ILE A 117 -9.05 -0.20 -3.25
N LEU A 118 -7.97 0.57 -3.19
CA LEU A 118 -7.42 1.31 -4.32
C LEU A 118 -6.05 0.72 -4.68
N ALA A 119 -5.94 0.09 -5.85
CA ALA A 119 -4.67 -0.36 -6.40
C ALA A 119 -4.27 0.55 -7.56
N GLN A 120 -3.18 1.30 -7.40
CA GLN A 120 -2.75 2.29 -8.38
C GLN A 120 -1.28 2.18 -8.77
N ASN A 121 -0.96 2.68 -9.97
CA ASN A 121 0.39 2.74 -10.54
C ASN A 121 1.14 1.40 -10.43
N THR A 122 0.48 0.32 -10.82
CA THR A 122 1.02 -1.04 -10.69
C THR A 122 1.73 -1.48 -11.97
N GLY A 123 2.97 -1.96 -11.85
CA GLY A 123 3.82 -2.31 -12.99
C GLY A 123 3.33 -3.47 -13.87
N ASN A 124 2.46 -4.36 -13.37
CA ASN A 124 1.91 -5.48 -14.16
C ASN A 124 0.42 -5.68 -13.88
N THR A 125 0.05 -6.63 -13.01
CA THR A 125 -1.36 -6.93 -12.69
C THR A 125 -1.73 -6.29 -11.35
N ALA A 126 -2.72 -5.41 -11.29
CA ALA A 126 -3.06 -4.72 -10.04
C ALA A 126 -3.51 -5.69 -8.94
N ILE A 127 -4.50 -6.54 -9.24
CA ILE A 127 -5.01 -7.56 -8.31
C ILE A 127 -4.88 -8.95 -8.94
N GLN A 128 -4.04 -9.79 -8.36
CA GLN A 128 -4.00 -11.23 -8.62
C GLN A 128 -4.81 -11.95 -7.56
N ASN A 129 -5.95 -12.48 -7.94
CA ASN A 129 -6.73 -13.34 -7.08
C ASN A 129 -6.41 -14.82 -7.38
N ARG A 130 -6.00 -15.56 -6.36
CA ARG A 130 -5.64 -16.99 -6.46
C ARG A 130 -6.56 -17.89 -5.64
N ASN A 131 -7.53 -17.30 -4.93
CA ASN A 131 -8.47 -17.99 -4.05
C ASN A 131 -9.72 -17.10 -3.87
N LEU A 132 -10.27 -16.95 -2.66
CA LEU A 132 -11.53 -16.25 -2.44
C LEU A 132 -11.32 -14.75 -2.24
N PHE A 133 -11.93 -13.94 -3.09
CA PHE A 133 -12.06 -12.49 -2.92
C PHE A 133 -13.54 -12.13 -2.92
N THR A 134 -14.04 -11.59 -1.80
CA THR A 134 -15.42 -11.10 -1.69
C THR A 134 -15.40 -9.60 -1.45
N SER A 135 -16.19 -8.85 -2.22
CA SER A 135 -16.31 -7.41 -2.07
C SER A 135 -17.76 -6.94 -2.09
N THR A 136 -18.20 -6.30 -1.02
CA THR A 136 -19.43 -5.50 -0.97
C THR A 136 -19.14 -3.99 -1.01
N GLY A 137 -17.86 -3.61 -0.88
CA GLY A 137 -17.37 -2.24 -0.97
C GLY A 137 -16.95 -1.82 -2.39
N SER A 138 -15.94 -0.96 -2.48
CA SER A 138 -15.38 -0.48 -3.75
C SER A 138 -14.01 -1.10 -4.01
N VAL A 139 -13.80 -1.56 -5.24
CA VAL A 139 -12.48 -1.94 -5.77
C VAL A 139 -12.13 -0.99 -6.90
N GLN A 140 -11.07 -0.24 -6.73
CA GLN A 140 -10.61 0.76 -7.68
C GLN A 140 -9.23 0.36 -8.19
N VAL A 141 -9.09 0.30 -9.50
CA VAL A 141 -7.79 0.11 -10.16
C VAL A 141 -7.50 1.32 -11.03
N VAL A 142 -6.31 1.89 -10.86
CA VAL A 142 -5.83 3.06 -11.60
C VAL A 142 -4.45 2.78 -12.17
N ASN A 143 -4.28 2.78 -13.49
CA ASN A 143 -2.99 2.53 -14.16
C ASN A 143 -2.34 1.18 -13.76
N SER A 144 -2.61 0.13 -14.55
CA SER A 144 -1.94 -1.16 -14.44
C SER A 144 -1.19 -1.48 -15.73
N GLY A 145 0.04 -1.97 -15.64
CA GLY A 145 0.88 -2.26 -16.81
C GLY A 145 0.43 -3.46 -17.67
N ASN A 146 -0.56 -4.23 -17.26
CA ASN A 146 -1.06 -5.36 -18.07
C ASN A 146 -2.53 -5.68 -17.79
N ALA A 147 -2.92 -5.81 -16.53
CA ALA A 147 -4.29 -6.18 -16.19
C ALA A 147 -4.74 -5.56 -14.87
N GLY A 148 -6.02 -5.18 -14.80
CA GLY A 148 -6.59 -4.69 -13.55
C GLY A 148 -6.77 -5.82 -12.54
N ILE A 149 -7.65 -6.77 -12.82
CA ILE A 149 -7.97 -7.88 -11.91
C ILE A 149 -7.86 -9.20 -12.69
N ARG A 150 -7.16 -10.20 -12.13
CA ARG A 150 -7.02 -11.53 -12.73
C ARG A 150 -7.24 -12.63 -11.70
N ASN A 151 -8.15 -13.56 -12.00
CA ASN A 151 -8.23 -14.86 -11.34
C ASN A 151 -7.18 -15.80 -11.97
N ILE A 152 -6.24 -16.30 -11.17
CA ILE A 152 -5.03 -16.99 -11.68
C ILE A 152 -5.15 -18.52 -11.57
N THR A 153 -5.98 -19.03 -10.66
CA THR A 153 -6.12 -20.46 -10.39
C THR A 153 -7.55 -20.91 -10.64
N ALA A 154 -7.77 -22.21 -10.82
CA ALA A 154 -9.11 -22.77 -10.97
C ALA A 154 -9.98 -22.64 -9.70
N ALA A 155 -9.35 -22.41 -8.54
CA ALA A 155 -10.03 -22.18 -7.27
C ALA A 155 -10.26 -20.68 -6.97
N ALA A 156 -9.83 -19.78 -7.86
CA ALA A 156 -9.96 -18.35 -7.65
C ALA A 156 -11.37 -17.88 -8.00
N ASP A 157 -12.09 -17.41 -6.98
CA ASP A 157 -13.40 -16.78 -7.10
C ASP A 157 -13.32 -15.32 -6.70
N PHE A 158 -13.79 -14.43 -7.58
CA PHE A 158 -13.90 -13.00 -7.31
C PHE A 158 -15.37 -12.61 -7.31
N ASN A 159 -15.93 -12.53 -6.11
CA ASN A 159 -17.35 -12.27 -5.88
C ASN A 159 -17.53 -10.79 -5.50
N ASN A 160 -18.01 -9.99 -6.45
CA ASN A 160 -18.29 -8.58 -6.19
C ASN A 160 -19.79 -8.31 -6.15
N GLY A 161 -20.29 -7.90 -4.99
CA GLY A 161 -21.60 -7.28 -4.79
C GLY A 161 -21.57 -5.75 -4.66
N GLY A 162 -20.38 -5.14 -4.71
CA GLY A 162 -20.18 -3.70 -4.64
C GLY A 162 -19.80 -3.06 -5.98
N THR A 163 -18.90 -2.08 -5.98
CA THR A 163 -18.46 -1.37 -7.19
C THR A 163 -17.06 -1.77 -7.64
N ILE A 164 -16.86 -1.87 -8.95
CA ILE A 164 -15.52 -2.02 -9.56
C ILE A 164 -15.32 -0.84 -10.52
N ASN A 165 -14.29 -0.04 -10.27
CA ASN A 165 -13.88 1.05 -11.14
C ASN A 165 -12.48 0.74 -11.69
N LEU A 166 -12.37 0.58 -13.01
CA LEU A 166 -11.10 0.38 -13.70
C LEU A 166 -10.83 1.62 -14.55
N THR A 167 -9.76 2.34 -14.24
CA THR A 167 -9.39 3.59 -14.91
C THR A 167 -7.89 3.64 -15.20
N GLY A 168 -7.49 4.49 -16.14
CA GLY A 168 -6.11 4.51 -16.63
C GLY A 168 -5.84 3.42 -17.66
N GLY A 169 -4.92 3.70 -18.58
CA GLY A 169 -4.60 2.80 -19.69
C GLY A 169 -3.83 1.56 -19.23
N ILE A 170 -4.08 0.46 -19.92
CA ILE A 170 -3.15 -0.67 -20.02
C ILE A 170 -2.01 -0.17 -20.90
N ALA A 171 -0.80 0.01 -20.36
CA ALA A 171 0.36 0.35 -21.19
C ALA A 171 0.87 -0.89 -21.93
#